data_AF-A0A0V9UN66-F1
#
_entry.id   AF-A0A0V9UN66-F1
#
_cell.length_a   1.000
_cell.length_b   1.000
_cell.length_c   1.000
_cell.angle_alpha   90.00
_cell.angle_beta   90.00
_cell.angle_gamma   90.00
#
_symmetry.space_group_name_H-M   'P 1'
#
loop_
_entity.id
_entity.type
_entity.pdbx_description
1 polymer ?
#
loop_
_entity_poly.entity_id
_entity_poly.type
_entity_poly.pdbx_seq_one_letter_code
_entity_poly.pdbx_strand_id
1 'polypeptide(L)'
;MSKVPRVAGGYLSPPLPDNHVLVWLARAAASHTGFTAGHHQVLTDPTLAKFRDTLERLHRNARGIHAKHDVPTDDRLEWLIDAALVDLTDLCTPQERRRLTVNRYL
;
A
#
# COMPACT_ATOMS: atom_id res chain seq x y z
N MET A 1 1.18 8.87 -27.48
CA MET A 1 0.24 8.44 -26.40
C MET A 1 0.63 7.05 -25.94
N SER A 2 1.50 6.93 -24.93
CA SER A 2 1.88 5.63 -24.38
C SER A 2 0.72 5.07 -23.56
N LYS A 3 -0.03 4.16 -24.17
CA LYS A 3 -1.00 3.30 -23.47
C LYS A 3 -0.21 2.41 -22.52
N VAL A 4 -0.20 2.78 -21.23
CA VAL A 4 0.23 1.86 -20.18
C VAL A 4 -0.69 0.63 -20.26
N PRO A 5 -0.16 -0.59 -20.40
CA PRO A 5 -0.99 -1.77 -20.54
C PRO A 5 -1.81 -1.96 -19.26
N ARG A 6 -3.13 -1.84 -19.37
CA ARG A 6 -4.07 -2.38 -18.38
C ARG A 6 -3.90 -3.89 -18.44
N VAL A 7 -3.27 -4.47 -17.43
CA VAL A 7 -3.25 -5.93 -17.25
C VAL A 7 -4.69 -6.38 -17.13
N ALA A 8 -5.19 -7.03 -18.18
CA ALA A 8 -6.47 -7.70 -18.19
C ALA A 8 -6.29 -9.05 -17.51
N GLY A 9 -6.98 -9.27 -16.39
CA GLY A 9 -7.18 -10.59 -15.82
C GLY A 9 -6.48 -10.84 -14.48
N GLY A 10 -7.29 -11.15 -13.48
CA GLY A 10 -6.88 -11.75 -12.22
C GLY A 10 -6.52 -10.74 -11.15
N TYR A 11 -7.16 -10.85 -9.99
CA TYR A 11 -6.66 -10.26 -8.75
C TYR A 11 -5.18 -10.65 -8.62
N LEU A 12 -4.30 -9.67 -8.81
CA LEU A 12 -2.85 -9.83 -8.66
C LEU A 12 -2.61 -10.15 -7.18
N SER A 13 -2.18 -11.39 -6.90
CA SER A 13 -1.99 -11.97 -5.56
C SER A 13 -3.29 -12.28 -4.79
N PRO A 14 -3.36 -13.40 -4.02
CA PRO A 14 -4.46 -13.62 -3.09
C PRO A 14 -4.60 -12.40 -2.16
N PRO A 15 -5.82 -11.88 -1.98
CA PRO A 15 -6.02 -10.66 -1.21
C PRO A 15 -5.52 -10.86 0.22
N LEU A 16 -4.64 -9.96 0.67
CA LEU A 16 -4.36 -9.83 2.09
C LEU A 16 -5.69 -9.50 2.79
N PRO A 17 -5.97 -10.06 3.98
CA PRO A 17 -7.20 -9.75 4.68
C PRO A 17 -7.22 -8.25 5.03
N ASP A 18 -8.40 -7.64 5.09
CA ASP A 18 -8.54 -6.19 5.33
C ASP A 18 -7.88 -5.72 6.64
N ASN A 19 -7.78 -6.62 7.63
CA ASN A 19 -7.12 -6.38 8.90
C ASN A 19 -5.59 -6.63 8.89
N HIS A 20 -4.99 -6.80 7.71
CA HIS A 20 -3.55 -7.00 7.57
C HIS A 20 -2.81 -5.66 7.72
N VAL A 21 -1.68 -5.66 8.43
CA VAL A 21 -0.94 -4.42 8.73
C VAL A 21 -0.49 -3.69 7.46
N LEU A 22 -0.16 -4.44 6.40
CA LEU A 22 0.25 -3.87 5.11
C LEU A 22 -0.90 -3.21 4.36
N VAL A 23 -2.14 -3.70 4.51
CA VAL A 23 -3.33 -3.06 3.93
C VAL A 23 -3.58 -1.72 4.64
N TRP A 24 -3.51 -1.73 5.98
CA TRP A 24 -3.61 -0.52 6.79
C TRP A 24 -2.51 0.51 6.44
N LEU A 25 -1.26 0.09 6.35
CA LEU A 25 -0.14 0.96 5.98
C LEU A 25 -0.27 1.49 4.54
N ALA A 26 -0.69 0.66 3.58
CA ALA A 26 -0.89 1.10 2.21
C ALA A 26 -2.00 2.16 2.10
N ARG A 27 -3.12 1.96 2.78
CA ARG A 27 -4.20 2.96 2.86
C ARG A 27 -3.74 4.24 3.54
N ALA A 28 -2.96 4.14 4.62
CA ALA A 28 -2.37 5.30 5.28
C ALA A 28 -1.43 6.07 4.35
N ALA A 29 -0.58 5.36 3.59
CA ALA A 29 0.34 5.95 2.62
C ALA A 29 -0.41 6.72 1.52
N ALA A 30 -1.52 6.15 1.04
CA ALA A 30 -2.34 6.74 -0.02
C ALA A 30 -3.28 7.86 0.48
N SER A 31 -3.46 8.01 1.79
CA SER A 31 -4.29 9.06 2.37
C SER A 31 -3.72 10.47 2.10
N HIS A 32 -4.59 11.49 2.16
CA HIS A 32 -4.17 12.90 2.03
C HIS A 32 -3.13 13.32 3.08
N THR A 33 -3.21 12.77 4.28
CA THR A 33 -2.33 13.11 5.40
C THR A 33 -1.03 12.32 5.40
N GLY A 34 -0.98 11.18 4.70
CA GLY A 34 0.15 10.25 4.75
C GLY A 34 0.31 9.56 6.11
N PHE A 35 1.54 9.17 6.44
CA PHE A 35 1.87 8.48 7.67
C PHE A 35 1.79 9.39 8.91
N THR A 36 1.08 8.92 9.94
CA THR A 36 1.13 9.49 11.29
C THR A 36 2.31 8.93 12.08
N ALA A 37 2.59 9.52 13.25
CA ALA A 37 3.64 9.04 14.17
C ALA A 37 3.49 7.54 14.53
N GLY A 38 2.25 7.06 14.72
CA GLY A 38 1.99 5.65 14.98
C GLY A 38 2.39 4.74 13.81
N HIS A 39 2.13 5.13 12.57
CA HIS A 39 2.57 4.37 11.40
C HIS A 39 4.09 4.33 11.30
N HIS A 40 4.76 5.45 11.56
CA HIS A 40 6.22 5.49 11.59
C HIS A 40 6.82 4.60 12.68
N GLN A 41 6.20 4.56 13.86
CA GLN A 41 6.60 3.65 14.93
C GLN A 41 6.46 2.18 14.51
N VAL A 42 5.37 1.81 13.85
CA VAL A 42 5.19 0.44 13.31
C VAL A 42 6.27 0.09 12.28
N LEU A 43 6.66 1.05 11.43
CA LEU A 43 7.74 0.88 10.45
C LEU A 43 9.15 0.86 11.07
N THR A 44 9.29 0.96 12.40
CA THR A 44 10.57 0.69 13.08
C THR A 44 10.78 -0.80 13.37
N ASP A 45 9.73 -1.64 13.31
CA ASP A 45 9.86 -3.09 13.39
C ASP A 45 10.74 -3.60 12.22
N PRO A 46 11.85 -4.32 12.49
CA PRO A 46 12.71 -4.86 11.44
C PRO A 46 11.97 -5.72 10.40
N THR A 47 10.91 -6.42 10.82
CA THR A 47 10.05 -7.22 9.95
C THR A 47 9.35 -6.36 8.91
N LEU A 48 9.00 -5.12 9.29
CA LEU A 48 8.24 -4.19 8.46
C LEU A 48 9.13 -3.16 7.74
N ALA A 49 10.36 -2.94 8.22
CA ALA A 49 11.29 -1.98 7.66
C ALA A 49 11.55 -2.19 6.16
N LYS A 50 11.59 -3.46 5.70
CA LYS A 50 11.77 -3.81 4.28
C LYS A 50 10.65 -3.32 3.35
N PHE A 51 9.48 -2.99 3.88
CA PHE A 51 8.34 -2.51 3.10
C PHE A 51 8.32 -0.98 2.96
N ARG A 52 9.20 -0.27 3.69
CA ARG A 52 9.21 1.20 3.77
C ARG A 52 9.34 1.84 2.39
N ASP A 53 10.26 1.34 1.55
CA ASP A 53 10.52 1.94 0.24
C ASP A 53 9.30 1.88 -0.69
N THR A 54 8.58 0.75 -0.70
CA THR A 54 7.34 0.58 -1.48
C THR A 54 6.25 1.50 -0.96
N LEU A 55 6.10 1.59 0.36
CA LEU A 55 5.13 2.44 1.04
C LEU A 55 5.38 3.95 0.83
N GLU A 56 6.64 4.38 0.87
CA GLU A 56 7.02 5.77 0.56
C GLU A 56 6.82 6.10 -0.92
N ARG A 57 7.10 5.17 -1.83
CA ARG A 57 6.82 5.33 -3.25
C ARG A 57 5.31 5.50 -3.50
N LEU A 58 4.49 4.67 -2.85
CA LEU A 58 3.03 4.82 -2.86
C LEU A 58 2.60 6.21 -2.38
N HIS A 59 3.13 6.66 -1.23
CA HIS A 59 2.80 7.98 -0.69
C HIS A 59 3.15 9.13 -1.64
N ARG A 60 4.34 9.11 -2.25
CA ARG A 60 4.76 10.12 -3.24
C ARG A 60 3.82 10.15 -4.45
N ASN A 61 3.45 8.98 -4.95
CA ASN A 61 2.54 8.86 -6.10
C ASN A 61 1.13 9.36 -5.76
N ALA A 62 0.60 8.95 -4.60
CA ALA A 62 -0.71 9.38 -4.13
C ALA A 62 -0.78 10.89 -3.91
N ARG A 63 0.27 11.49 -3.31
CA ARG A 63 0.38 12.95 -3.15
C ARG A 63 0.35 13.68 -4.49
N GLY A 64 0.98 13.12 -5.52
CA GLY A 64 0.93 13.67 -6.88
C GLY A 64 -0.45 13.63 -7.53
N ILE A 65 -1.30 12.68 -7.12
CA ILE A 65 -2.72 12.61 -7.55
C ILE A 65 -3.55 13.63 -6.76
N HIS A 66 -3.40 13.66 -5.44
CA HIS A 66 -4.11 14.61 -4.56
C HIS A 66 -3.87 16.07 -4.93
N ALA A 67 -2.68 16.39 -5.44
CA ALA A 67 -2.34 17.75 -5.89
C ALA A 67 -2.99 18.14 -7.25
N LYS A 68 -3.49 17.17 -8.03
CA LYS A 68 -4.08 17.37 -9.36
C LYS A 68 -5.60 17.21 -9.27
N HIS A 69 -6.28 18.27 -8.82
CA HIS A 69 -7.70 18.30 -8.45
C HIS A 69 -8.76 18.09 -9.58
N ASP A 70 -8.42 17.50 -10.72
CA ASP A 70 -9.25 17.55 -11.96
C ASP A 70 -9.76 16.20 -12.50
N VAL A 71 -9.56 15.09 -11.80
CA VAL A 71 -9.98 13.74 -12.26
C VAL A 71 -10.59 12.98 -11.08
N PRO A 72 -11.58 12.09 -11.26
CA PRO A 72 -11.98 11.14 -10.22
C PRO A 72 -10.74 10.47 -9.62
N THR A 73 -10.40 10.89 -8.41
CA THR A 73 -9.17 10.53 -7.68
C THR A 73 -9.24 9.11 -7.16
N ASP A 74 -10.44 8.64 -6.86
CA ASP A 74 -10.68 7.42 -6.08
C ASP A 74 -10.25 6.18 -6.87
N ASP A 75 -10.68 6.01 -8.12
CA ASP A 75 -10.29 4.87 -8.95
C ASP A 75 -8.77 4.78 -9.19
N ARG A 76 -8.10 5.93 -9.30
CA ARG A 76 -6.64 5.97 -9.49
C ARG A 76 -5.88 5.67 -8.21
N LEU A 77 -6.39 6.12 -7.06
CA LEU A 77 -5.80 5.84 -5.76
C LEU A 77 -5.98 4.37 -5.40
N GLU A 78 -7.17 3.81 -5.60
CA GLU A 78 -7.43 2.38 -5.40
C GLU A 78 -6.50 1.54 -6.28
N TRP A 79 -6.35 1.88 -7.57
CA TRP A 79 -5.41 1.18 -8.43
C TRP A 79 -3.95 1.26 -7.95
N LEU A 80 -3.51 2.40 -7.40
CA LEU A 80 -2.17 2.54 -6.82
C LEU A 80 -1.99 1.71 -5.55
N ILE A 81 -3.02 1.68 -4.69
CA ILE A 81 -3.03 0.86 -3.49
C ILE A 81 -2.92 -0.61 -3.89
N ASP A 82 -3.74 -1.07 -4.85
CA ASP A 82 -3.69 -2.44 -5.36
C ASP A 82 -2.31 -2.79 -5.91
N ALA A 83 -1.74 -1.95 -6.78
CA ALA A 83 -0.42 -2.17 -7.34
C ALA A 83 0.67 -2.25 -6.24
N ALA A 84 0.59 -1.39 -5.22
CA ALA A 84 1.52 -1.44 -4.10
C ALA A 84 1.32 -2.70 -3.23
N LEU A 85 0.08 -3.15 -3.03
CA LEU A 85 -0.21 -4.37 -2.28
C LEU A 85 0.35 -5.62 -2.97
N VAL A 86 0.39 -5.65 -4.30
CA VAL A 86 1.08 -6.71 -5.06
C VAL A 86 2.57 -6.71 -4.72
N ASP A 87 3.24 -5.57 -4.89
CA ASP A 87 4.67 -5.40 -4.57
C ASP A 87 4.97 -5.79 -3.11
N LEU A 88 4.13 -5.35 -2.17
CA LEU A 88 4.26 -5.66 -0.74
C LEU A 88 4.07 -7.15 -0.45
N THR A 89 3.15 -7.80 -1.16
CA THR A 89 2.85 -9.21 -0.97
C THR A 89 3.96 -10.08 -1.55
N ASP A 90 4.59 -9.69 -2.65
CA ASP A 90 5.76 -10.36 -3.22
C ASP A 90 6.98 -10.29 -2.30
N LEU A 91 7.12 -9.22 -1.51
CA LEU A 91 8.15 -9.09 -0.47
C LEU A 91 7.83 -9.88 0.82
N CYS A 92 6.59 -10.36 0.97
CA CYS A 92 6.19 -11.17 2.11
C CYS A 92 6.56 -12.64 1.94
N THR A 93 7.17 -13.20 2.97
CA THR A 93 7.24 -14.65 3.17
C THR A 93 5.84 -15.21 3.45
N PRO A 94 5.60 -16.52 3.21
CA PRO A 94 4.30 -17.16 3.50
C PRO A 94 3.86 -17.02 4.97
N GLN A 95 4.82 -16.94 5.89
CA GLN A 95 4.55 -16.78 7.32
C GLN A 95 4.12 -15.35 7.66
N GLU A 96 4.75 -14.34 7.05
CA GLU A 96 4.39 -12.93 7.24
C GLU A 96 2.97 -12.65 6.73
N ARG A 97 2.60 -13.17 5.55
CA ARG A 97 1.24 -13.03 4.99
C ARG A 97 0.12 -13.52 5.93
N ARG A 98 0.43 -14.44 6.85
CA ARG A 98 -0.54 -15.02 7.79
C ARG A 98 -0.51 -14.38 9.18
N ARG A 99 0.62 -13.79 9.58
CA ARG A 99 0.87 -13.38 10.98
C ARG A 99 0.91 -11.87 11.20
N LEU A 100 0.96 -11.07 10.15
CA LEU A 100 1.04 -9.61 10.24
C LEU A 100 -0.36 -8.97 10.25
N THR A 101 -1.03 -9.01 11.41
CA THR A 101 -2.34 -8.39 11.63
C THR A 101 -2.22 -7.04 12.36
N VAL A 102 -3.14 -6.11 12.09
CA VAL A 102 -3.16 -4.77 12.67
C VAL A 102 -3.23 -4.80 14.20
N ASN A 103 -3.98 -5.75 14.79
CA ASN A 103 -4.15 -5.88 16.25
C ASN A 103 -2.84 -6.14 17.02
N ARG A 104 -1.76 -6.52 16.32
CA ARG A 104 -0.44 -6.68 16.92
C ARG A 104 0.30 -5.35 17.12
N TYR A 105 -0.15 -4.29 16.44
CA TYR A 105 0.54 -3.01 16.28
C TYR A 105 -0.28 -1.79 16.75
N LEU A 106 -1.52 -2.00 17.21
CA LEU A 106 -2.36 -1.01 17.90
C LEU A 106 -2.37 -1.32 19.40
#